data_AF-A0AAW2XFA4-F1
#
_entry.id   AF-A0AAW2XFA4-F1
#
_cell.length_a   1.000
_cell.length_b   1.000
_cell.length_c   1.000
_cell.angle_alpha   90.00
_cell.angle_beta   90.00
_cell.angle_gamma   90.00
#
_symmetry.space_group_name_H-M   'P 1'
#
loop_
_entity.id
_entity.type
_entity.pdbx_description
1 polymer ?
#
loop_
_entity_poly.entity_id
_entity_poly.type
_entity_poly.pdbx_seq_one_letter_code
_entity_poly.pdbx_strand_id
1 'polypeptide(L)'
;MEGIVSRMLEVNASPSDSWKVYGSLQLAQIAVDAFPQTYTGYKVLQGDGYAGTIIQVFFAKGVPGPPSYKQEYTVVDDVKRVKVAPTIQGGVLEQGFKSYVMRLDVKEKKGKPDECTMIGSIEYVLEDKSALPLVKSSAEGLYDIMKAVADYVIKHRNNTNAYTN
;
A
#
# COMPACT_ATOMS: atom_id res chain seq x y z
N MET A 1 6.26 -18.82 12.32
CA MET A 1 6.75 -17.58 13.01
C MET A 1 5.80 -16.48 12.59
N GLU A 2 5.39 -15.63 13.51
CA GLU A 2 4.45 -14.55 13.21
C GLU A 2 4.97 -13.22 13.75
N GLY A 3 4.49 -12.13 13.17
CA GLY A 3 4.88 -10.81 13.63
C GLY A 3 4.28 -9.69 12.80
N ILE A 4 4.62 -8.48 13.20
CA ILE A 4 4.23 -7.25 12.53
C ILE A 4 5.49 -6.43 12.28
N VAL A 5 5.67 -5.96 11.04
CA VAL A 5 6.71 -4.98 10.71
C VAL A 5 6.02 -3.69 10.30
N SER A 6 6.46 -2.56 10.87
CA SER A 6 5.85 -1.26 10.61
C SER A 6 6.89 -0.26 10.11
N ARG A 7 6.43 0.68 9.30
CA ARG A 7 7.17 1.82 8.76
C ARG A 7 6.31 3.06 8.92
N MET A 8 6.96 4.20 9.16
CA MET A 8 6.29 5.49 9.27
C MET A 8 7.04 6.51 8.43
N LEU A 9 6.30 7.45 7.86
CA LEU A 9 6.84 8.54 7.08
C LEU A 9 6.11 9.83 7.47
N GLU A 10 6.87 10.84 7.81
CA GLU A 10 6.35 12.18 8.03
C GLU A 10 6.22 12.89 6.69
N VAL A 11 5.03 13.41 6.40
CA VAL A 11 4.71 13.96 5.09
C VAL A 11 4.20 15.39 5.24
N ASN A 12 4.76 16.30 4.46
CA ASN A 12 4.32 17.69 4.35
C ASN A 12 3.10 17.77 3.41
N ALA A 13 2.03 17.07 3.77
CA ALA A 13 0.73 17.05 3.11
C ALA A 13 -0.39 16.90 4.15
N SER A 14 -1.59 17.36 3.79
CA SER A 14 -2.74 17.20 4.68
C SER A 14 -3.08 15.70 4.84
N PRO A 15 -3.63 15.28 6.00
CA PRO A 15 -4.12 13.91 6.20
C PRO A 15 -5.16 13.50 5.15
N SER A 16 -5.99 14.44 4.69
CA SER A 16 -7.02 14.20 3.68
C SER A 16 -6.41 13.88 2.31
N ASP A 17 -5.41 14.63 1.86
CA ASP A 17 -4.83 14.43 0.53
C ASP A 17 -4.02 13.13 0.48
N SER A 18 -3.29 12.84 1.55
CA SER A 18 -2.60 11.57 1.75
C SER A 18 -3.58 10.39 1.74
N TRP A 19 -4.73 10.54 2.39
CA TRP A 19 -5.75 9.49 2.45
C TRP A 19 -6.45 9.25 1.12
N LYS A 20 -6.72 10.28 0.31
CA LYS A 20 -7.30 10.10 -1.04
C LYS A 20 -6.49 9.11 -1.89
N VAL A 21 -5.17 9.06 -1.69
CA VAL A 21 -4.31 8.08 -2.35
C VAL A 21 -4.37 6.71 -1.67
N TYR A 22 -4.09 6.63 -0.36
CA TYR A 22 -4.04 5.35 0.36
C TYR A 22 -5.37 4.59 0.34
N GLY A 23 -6.47 5.31 0.51
CA GLY A 23 -7.83 4.78 0.56
C GLY A 23 -8.37 4.34 -0.79
N SER A 24 -7.71 4.67 -1.92
CA SER A 24 -8.24 4.41 -3.26
C SER A 24 -7.40 3.41 -4.06
N LEU A 25 -7.84 3.13 -5.29
CA LEU A 25 -7.09 2.36 -6.29
C LEU A 25 -5.86 3.12 -6.82
N GLN A 26 -5.78 4.43 -6.59
CA GLN A 26 -4.66 5.25 -7.03
C GLN A 26 -3.32 4.80 -6.44
N LEU A 27 -3.35 4.22 -5.23
CA LEU A 27 -2.18 3.57 -4.64
C LEU A 27 -1.56 2.51 -5.56
N ALA A 28 -2.38 1.63 -6.15
CA ALA A 28 -1.89 0.57 -7.03
C ALA A 28 -1.31 1.14 -8.32
N GLN A 29 -1.93 2.19 -8.86
CA GLN A 29 -1.41 2.91 -10.03
C GLN A 29 -0.05 3.54 -9.74
N ILE A 30 0.09 4.26 -8.63
CA ILE A 30 1.37 4.90 -8.24
C ILE A 30 2.45 3.85 -8.04
N ALA A 31 2.15 2.70 -7.42
CA ALA A 31 3.12 1.63 -7.26
C ALA A 31 3.60 1.08 -8.62
N VAL A 32 2.69 0.89 -9.58
CA VAL A 32 3.05 0.45 -10.94
C VAL A 32 3.93 1.50 -11.65
N ASP A 33 3.53 2.78 -11.59
CA ASP A 33 4.23 3.85 -12.31
C ASP A 33 5.61 4.16 -11.70
N ALA A 34 5.73 4.10 -10.37
CA ALA A 34 6.98 4.39 -9.67
C ALA A 34 7.98 3.23 -9.71
N PHE A 35 7.51 1.99 -9.86
CA PHE A 35 8.35 0.78 -9.83
C PHE A 35 8.10 -0.14 -11.03
N PRO A 36 8.27 0.32 -12.29
CA PRO A 36 8.00 -0.49 -13.49
C PRO A 36 8.96 -1.69 -13.62
N GLN A 37 10.12 -1.65 -12.98
CA GLN A 37 11.03 -2.80 -12.86
C GLN A 37 10.49 -3.91 -11.95
N THR A 38 9.52 -3.60 -11.09
CA THR A 38 8.91 -4.53 -10.13
C THR A 38 7.51 -4.94 -10.57
N TYR A 39 6.70 -4.00 -11.07
CA TYR A 39 5.30 -4.22 -11.43
C TYR A 39 5.04 -3.85 -12.88
N THR A 40 4.22 -4.65 -13.56
CA THR A 40 3.80 -4.39 -14.94
C THR A 40 2.39 -3.83 -15.05
N GLY A 41 1.61 -3.90 -13.97
CA GLY A 41 0.25 -3.40 -13.94
C GLY A 41 -0.58 -3.98 -12.80
N TYR A 42 -1.84 -3.56 -12.75
CA TYR A 42 -2.86 -4.18 -11.90
C TYR A 42 -4.20 -4.25 -12.64
N LYS A 43 -5.09 -5.11 -12.15
CA LYS A 43 -6.48 -5.22 -12.60
C LYS A 43 -7.40 -5.21 -11.39
N VAL A 44 -8.53 -4.53 -11.51
CA VAL A 44 -9.65 -4.68 -10.58
C VAL A 44 -10.47 -5.88 -11.04
N LEU A 45 -10.58 -6.90 -10.19
CA LEU A 45 -11.36 -8.10 -10.48
C LEU A 45 -12.80 -7.97 -9.95
N GLN A 46 -12.97 -7.24 -8.85
CA GLN A 46 -14.24 -7.00 -8.19
C GLN A 46 -14.16 -5.68 -7.41
N GLY A 47 -15.29 -4.97 -7.29
CA GLY A 47 -15.41 -3.77 -6.46
C GLY A 47 -14.97 -2.48 -7.15
N ASP A 48 -14.97 -1.41 -6.38
CA ASP A 48 -14.85 -0.02 -6.83
C ASP A 48 -13.72 0.75 -6.11
N GLY A 49 -12.96 0.07 -5.26
CA GLY A 49 -11.91 0.65 -4.41
C GLY A 49 -12.22 0.64 -2.92
N TYR A 50 -13.46 0.37 -2.51
CA TYR A 50 -13.86 0.22 -1.11
C TYR A 50 -13.75 -1.22 -0.60
N ALA A 51 -14.25 -1.48 0.61
CA ALA A 51 -14.29 -2.82 1.18
C ALA A 51 -15.02 -3.82 0.26
N GLY A 52 -14.47 -5.02 0.11
CA GLY A 52 -14.92 -6.04 -0.85
C GLY A 52 -14.29 -5.94 -2.24
N THR A 53 -13.43 -4.94 -2.48
CA THR A 53 -12.65 -4.83 -3.71
C THR A 53 -11.55 -5.88 -3.76
N ILE A 54 -11.38 -6.54 -4.90
CA ILE A 54 -10.28 -7.47 -5.16
C ILE A 54 -9.47 -6.94 -6.33
N ILE A 55 -8.18 -6.74 -6.12
CA ILE A 55 -7.23 -6.40 -7.19
C ILE A 55 -6.24 -7.53 -7.41
N GLN A 56 -5.75 -7.65 -8.64
CA GLN A 56 -4.61 -8.46 -8.99
C GLN A 56 -3.48 -7.56 -9.47
N VAL A 57 -2.30 -7.72 -8.90
CA VAL A 57 -1.08 -6.98 -9.26
C VAL A 57 -0.10 -7.93 -9.93
N PHE A 58 0.51 -7.49 -11.03
CA PHE A 58 1.39 -8.30 -11.86
C PHE A 58 2.84 -7.86 -11.67
N PHE A 59 3.73 -8.82 -11.40
CA PHE A 59 5.16 -8.55 -11.31
C PHE A 59 5.80 -8.47 -12.70
N ALA A 60 6.91 -7.75 -12.80
CA ALA A 60 7.73 -7.70 -14.00
C ALA A 60 8.50 -8.99 -14.21
N LYS A 61 8.87 -9.26 -15.47
CA LYS A 61 9.72 -10.40 -15.81
C LYS A 61 11.07 -10.28 -15.08
N GLY A 62 11.52 -11.37 -14.46
CA GLY A 62 12.77 -11.42 -13.72
C GLY A 62 12.65 -11.12 -12.23
N VAL A 63 11.49 -10.66 -11.75
CA VAL A 63 11.18 -10.63 -10.31
C VAL A 63 11.00 -12.08 -9.82
N PRO A 64 11.75 -12.53 -8.80
CA PRO A 64 11.60 -13.86 -8.24
C PRO A 64 10.20 -14.09 -7.63
N GLY A 65 9.69 -15.32 -7.77
CA GLY A 65 8.41 -15.74 -7.20
C GLY A 65 7.29 -15.82 -8.23
N PRO A 66 6.03 -15.91 -7.77
CA PRO A 66 4.86 -16.01 -8.64
C PRO A 66 4.70 -14.77 -9.51
N PRO A 67 4.09 -14.87 -10.71
CA PRO A 67 3.98 -13.76 -11.65
C PRO A 67 3.00 -12.66 -11.19
N SER A 68 2.17 -12.93 -10.18
CA SER A 68 1.18 -11.97 -9.68
C SER A 68 0.74 -12.32 -8.26
N TYR A 69 0.00 -11.41 -7.64
CA TYR A 69 -0.73 -11.67 -6.41
C TYR A 69 -2.09 -10.98 -6.43
N LYS A 70 -3.03 -11.50 -5.64
CA LYS A 70 -4.33 -10.88 -5.40
C LYS A 70 -4.42 -10.39 -3.98
N GLN A 71 -5.02 -9.21 -3.81
CA GLN A 71 -5.38 -8.67 -2.49
C GLN A 71 -6.86 -8.33 -2.47
N GLU A 72 -7.46 -8.53 -1.29
CA GLU A 72 -8.82 -8.09 -1.00
C GLU A 72 -8.77 -6.90 -0.05
N TYR A 73 -9.51 -5.84 -0.32
CA TYR A 73 -9.68 -4.73 0.60
C TYR A 73 -10.77 -5.12 1.60
N THR A 74 -10.38 -5.47 2.81
CA THR A 74 -11.32 -5.87 3.86
C THR A 74 -11.79 -4.68 4.69
N VAL A 75 -10.97 -3.63 4.75
CA VAL A 75 -11.29 -2.35 5.40
C VAL A 75 -10.82 -1.22 4.52
N VAL A 76 -11.70 -0.24 4.30
CA VAL A 76 -11.38 1.11 3.81
C VAL A 76 -12.26 2.06 4.61
N ASP A 77 -11.69 2.70 5.63
CA ASP A 77 -12.43 3.56 6.57
C ASP A 77 -11.95 5.00 6.38
N ASP A 78 -12.79 5.82 5.75
CA ASP A 78 -12.48 7.22 5.45
C ASP A 78 -12.43 8.12 6.70
N VAL A 79 -13.15 7.74 7.76
CA VAL A 79 -13.18 8.50 9.02
C VAL A 79 -11.91 8.26 9.80
N LYS A 80 -11.50 7.00 9.95
CA LYS A 80 -10.27 6.62 10.66
C LYS A 80 -9.02 6.72 9.79
N ARG A 81 -9.19 6.85 8.47
CA ARG A 81 -8.15 6.83 7.43
C ARG A 81 -7.29 5.59 7.52
N VAL A 82 -7.96 4.43 7.49
CA VAL A 82 -7.34 3.10 7.60
C VAL A 82 -7.75 2.19 6.46
N LYS A 83 -6.77 1.53 5.83
CA LYS A 83 -6.98 0.47 4.84
C LYS A 83 -6.33 -0.82 5.30
N VAL A 84 -7.04 -1.94 5.18
CA VAL A 84 -6.53 -3.29 5.45
C VAL A 84 -6.74 -4.16 4.23
N ALA A 85 -5.66 -4.75 3.74
CA ALA A 85 -5.61 -5.50 2.49
C ALA A 85 -4.82 -6.81 2.66
N PRO A 86 -5.45 -7.91 3.10
CA PRO A 86 -4.85 -9.24 3.01
C PRO A 86 -4.52 -9.62 1.57
N THR A 87 -3.35 -10.23 1.38
CA THR A 87 -3.08 -11.03 0.19
C THR A 87 -3.86 -12.33 0.32
N ILE A 88 -4.61 -12.67 -0.73
CA ILE A 88 -5.51 -13.85 -0.74
C ILE A 88 -5.02 -14.94 -1.70
N GLN A 89 -4.13 -14.61 -2.64
CA GLN A 89 -3.56 -15.57 -3.60
C GLN A 89 -2.22 -15.06 -4.14
N GLY A 90 -1.28 -15.97 -4.41
CA GLY A 90 -0.02 -15.66 -5.10
C GLY A 90 0.99 -14.87 -4.26
N GLY A 91 1.97 -14.28 -4.95
CA GLY A 91 3.03 -13.48 -4.34
C GLY A 91 3.78 -14.23 -3.24
N VAL A 92 3.85 -13.64 -2.05
CA VAL A 92 4.60 -14.23 -0.93
C VAL A 92 3.91 -15.46 -0.32
N LEU A 93 2.60 -15.65 -0.54
CA LEU A 93 1.89 -16.83 -0.02
C LEU A 93 2.41 -18.13 -0.63
N GLU A 94 2.84 -18.10 -1.88
CA GLU A 94 3.47 -19.26 -2.55
C GLU A 94 4.99 -19.33 -2.31
N GLN A 95 5.51 -18.52 -1.37
CA GLN A 95 6.93 -18.42 -1.03
C GLN A 95 7.16 -18.58 0.48
N GLY A 96 6.30 -19.34 1.16
CA GLY A 96 6.48 -19.71 2.57
C GLY A 96 5.73 -18.84 3.58
N PHE A 97 4.80 -17.99 3.13
CA PHE A 97 3.89 -17.25 4.00
C PHE A 97 2.55 -17.97 4.09
N LYS A 98 2.10 -18.25 5.32
CA LYS A 98 0.73 -18.68 5.60
C LYS A 98 -0.25 -17.51 5.50
N SER A 99 0.16 -16.32 5.93
CA SER A 99 -0.64 -15.10 5.81
C SER A 99 0.25 -13.88 5.60
N TYR A 100 -0.32 -12.88 4.92
CA TYR A 100 0.30 -11.59 4.68
C TYR A 100 -0.79 -10.52 4.58
N VAL A 101 -0.80 -9.57 5.51
CA VAL A 101 -1.82 -8.53 5.60
C VAL A 101 -1.14 -7.17 5.59
N MET A 102 -1.38 -6.41 4.52
CA MET A 102 -0.94 -5.03 4.44
C MET A 102 -1.96 -4.12 5.14
N ARG A 103 -1.47 -3.20 5.96
CA ARG A 103 -2.28 -2.16 6.59
C ARG A 103 -1.65 -0.79 6.35
N LEU A 104 -2.49 0.19 6.04
CA LEU A 104 -2.10 1.58 5.83
C LEU A 104 -2.96 2.50 6.69
N ASP A 105 -2.32 3.44 7.39
CA ASP A 105 -2.98 4.47 8.19
C ASP A 105 -2.44 5.85 7.81
N VAL A 106 -3.29 6.87 7.89
CA VAL A 106 -2.87 8.28 7.87
C VAL A 106 -3.31 8.95 9.17
N LYS A 107 -2.35 9.50 9.92
CA LYS A 107 -2.60 10.18 11.21
C LYS A 107 -2.36 11.68 11.09
N GLU A 108 -3.23 12.44 11.74
CA GLU A 108 -3.11 13.89 11.84
C GLU A 108 -2.01 14.28 12.82
N LYS A 109 -1.36 15.42 12.59
CA LYS A 109 -0.47 16.05 13.56
C LYS A 109 -1.17 17.19 14.28
N LYS A 110 -1.16 17.14 15.61
CA LYS A 110 -1.77 18.18 16.44
C LYS A 110 -1.18 19.55 16.11
N GLY A 111 -2.03 20.49 15.70
CA GLY A 111 -1.64 21.86 15.37
C GLY A 111 -0.93 22.03 14.02
N LYS A 112 -0.87 20.98 13.17
CA LYS A 112 -0.23 21.00 11.85
C LYS A 112 -1.17 20.40 10.81
N PRO A 113 -2.23 21.12 10.38
CA PRO A 113 -3.24 20.59 9.45
C PRO A 113 -2.64 20.22 8.07
N ASP A 114 -1.50 20.82 7.75
CA ASP A 114 -0.79 20.66 6.48
C ASP A 114 0.30 19.58 6.49
N GLU A 115 0.43 18.84 7.59
CA GLU A 115 1.31 17.71 7.77
C GLU A 115 0.56 16.48 8.29
N CYS A 116 1.02 15.29 7.93
CA CYS A 116 0.48 14.04 8.46
C CYS A 116 1.59 13.01 8.65
N THR A 117 1.27 11.95 9.37
CA THR A 117 2.12 10.76 9.46
C THR A 117 1.45 9.62 8.70
N MET A 118 2.09 9.15 7.64
CA MET A 118 1.71 7.92 6.94
C MET A 118 2.34 6.73 7.66
N ILE A 119 1.56 5.70 7.93
CA ILE A 119 2.02 4.46 8.58
C ILE A 119 1.64 3.30 7.68
N GLY A 120 2.60 2.42 7.41
CA GLY A 120 2.38 1.17 6.72
C GLY A 120 2.88 0.01 7.57
N SER A 121 2.12 -1.08 7.63
CA SER A 121 2.55 -2.30 8.30
C SER A 121 2.19 -3.54 7.52
N ILE A 122 2.97 -4.60 7.75
CA ILE A 122 2.70 -5.94 7.26
C ILE A 122 2.61 -6.85 8.48
N GLU A 123 1.43 -7.42 8.68
CA GLU A 123 1.21 -8.53 9.62
C GLU A 123 1.39 -9.83 8.84
N TYR A 124 2.17 -10.76 9.37
CA TYR A 124 2.51 -11.99 8.65
C TYR A 124 2.57 -13.20 9.57
N VAL A 125 2.31 -14.36 8.97
CA VAL A 125 2.60 -15.67 9.55
C VAL A 125 3.38 -16.46 8.51
N LEU A 126 4.58 -16.91 8.85
CA LEU A 126 5.38 -17.82 8.03
C LEU A 126 5.05 -19.27 8.34
N GLU A 127 4.82 -20.05 7.29
CA GLU A 127 4.81 -21.51 7.31
C GLU A 127 6.23 -22.07 7.15
N ASP A 128 7.08 -21.42 6.34
CA ASP A 128 8.50 -21.76 6.18
C ASP A 128 9.38 -20.61 6.70
N LYS A 129 10.27 -20.92 7.66
CA LYS A 129 11.21 -19.95 8.22
C LYS A 129 12.27 -19.49 7.21
N SER A 130 12.52 -20.26 6.15
CA SER A 130 13.42 -19.85 5.07
C SER A 130 12.96 -18.57 4.35
N ALA A 131 11.66 -18.26 4.44
CA ALA A 131 11.04 -17.07 3.88
C ALA A 131 11.27 -15.78 4.69
N LEU A 132 11.94 -15.85 5.85
CA LEU A 132 12.20 -14.68 6.70
C LEU A 132 12.85 -13.49 5.96
N PRO A 133 13.81 -13.67 5.02
CA PRO A 133 14.35 -12.55 4.25
C PRO A 133 13.29 -11.78 3.45
N LEU A 134 12.23 -12.45 2.97
CA LEU A 134 11.14 -11.80 2.22
C LEU A 134 10.30 -10.87 3.10
N VAL A 135 10.25 -11.09 4.43
CA VAL A 135 9.61 -10.15 5.36
C VAL A 135 10.32 -8.80 5.32
N LYS A 136 11.66 -8.83 5.34
CA LYS A 136 12.49 -7.62 5.25
C LYS A 136 12.30 -6.93 3.89
N SER A 137 12.41 -7.67 2.79
CA SER A 137 12.21 -7.11 1.44
C SER A 137 10.82 -6.53 1.25
N SER A 138 9.79 -7.17 1.82
CA SER A 138 8.42 -6.65 1.79
C SER A 138 8.28 -5.34 2.58
N ALA A 139 8.91 -5.24 3.74
CA ALA A 139 8.90 -4.01 4.54
C ALA A 139 9.60 -2.84 3.84
N GLU A 140 10.69 -3.13 3.14
CA GLU A 140 11.44 -2.15 2.34
C GLU A 140 10.62 -1.70 1.12
N GLY A 141 10.05 -2.64 0.37
CA GLY A 141 9.17 -2.34 -0.76
C GLY A 141 7.93 -1.54 -0.37
N LEU A 142 7.30 -1.86 0.77
CA LEU A 142 6.21 -1.06 1.33
C LEU A 142 6.68 0.37 1.63
N TYR A 143 7.82 0.54 2.28
CA TYR A 143 8.36 1.86 2.60
C TYR A 143 8.66 2.69 1.35
N ASP A 144 9.18 2.07 0.29
CA ASP A 144 9.43 2.78 -0.97
C ASP A 144 8.13 3.20 -1.66
N ILE A 145 7.08 2.37 -1.62
CA ILE A 145 5.74 2.77 -2.08
C ILE A 145 5.21 3.94 -1.25
N MET A 146 5.40 3.92 0.08
CA MET A 146 4.99 5.04 0.94
C MET A 146 5.67 6.36 0.54
N LYS A 147 6.97 6.33 0.19
CA LYS A 147 7.69 7.51 -0.32
C LYS A 147 7.15 7.99 -1.65
N ALA A 148 6.91 7.07 -2.60
CA ALA A 148 6.36 7.42 -3.90
C ALA A 148 4.98 8.10 -3.78
N VAL A 149 4.16 7.65 -2.83
CA VAL A 149 2.88 8.31 -2.50
C VAL A 149 3.11 9.69 -1.87
N ALA A 150 4.03 9.82 -0.93
CA ALA A 150 4.34 11.12 -0.33
C ALA A 150 4.79 12.15 -1.39
N ASP A 151 5.70 11.75 -2.28
CA ASP A 151 6.16 12.58 -3.39
C ASP A 151 5.01 12.96 -4.33
N TYR A 152 4.14 11.98 -4.65
CA TYR A 152 2.95 12.22 -5.47
C TYR A 152 2.03 13.27 -4.83
N VAL A 153 1.68 13.11 -3.55
CA VAL A 153 0.75 14.01 -2.85
C VAL A 153 1.34 15.41 -2.72
N ILE A 154 2.62 15.53 -2.37
CA ILE A 154 3.32 16.82 -2.27
C ILE A 154 3.31 17.55 -3.63
N LYS A 155 3.60 16.82 -4.72
CA LYS A 155 3.63 17.40 -6.07
C LYS A 155 2.25 17.85 -6.58
N HIS A 156 1.18 17.16 -6.19
CA HIS A 156 -0.18 17.41 -6.72
C HIS A 156 -1.08 18.23 -5.76
N ARG A 157 -0.54 18.72 -4.65
CA ARG A 157 -1.24 19.52 -3.63
C ARG A 157 -1.96 20.76 -4.19
N ASN A 158 -1.52 21.28 -5.34
CA ASN A 158 -2.04 22.52 -5.93
C ASN A 158 -3.12 22.35 -7.01
N ASN A 159 -3.48 21.13 -7.40
CA ASN A 159 -4.47 20.92 -8.47
C ASN A 159 -5.94 21.03 -8.01
N THR A 160 -6.18 21.25 -6.71
CA THR A 160 -7.54 21.36 -6.14
C THR A 160 -8.04 22.79 -5.99
N ASN A 161 -7.16 23.81 -6.10
CA ASN A 161 -7.53 25.22 -5.95
C ASN A 161 -7.94 25.90 -7.28
N ALA A 162 -8.02 25.16 -8.39
CA ALA A 162 -8.30 25.73 -9.72
C ALA A 162 -9.80 25.85 -10.06
N TYR A 163 -10.71 25.42 -9.17
CA TYR A 163 -12.16 25.45 -9.42
C TYR A 163 -12.96 26.34 -8.46
N THR A 164 -12.29 27.22 -7.71
CA THR A 164 -12.94 28.29 -6.94
C THR A 164 -12.45 29.64 -7.46
N ASN A 165 -13.01 30.08 -8.58
CA ASN A 165 -13.12 31.49 -8.97
C ASN A 165 -14.56 31.71 -9.47
#